data_AF-A0AAU6BK73-F1
#
_entry.id   AF-A0AAU6BK73-F1
#
_cell.length_a   1.000
_cell.length_b   1.000
_cell.length_c   1.000
_cell.angle_alpha   90.00
_cell.angle_beta   90.00
_cell.angle_gamma   90.00
#
_symmetry.space_group_name_H-M   'P 1'
#
loop_
_entity.id
_entity.type
_entity.pdbx_description
1 polymer ?
#
loop_
_entity_poly.entity_id
_entity_poly.type
_entity_poly.pdbx_seq_one_letter_code
_entity_poly.pdbx_strand_id
1 'polypeptide(L)'
;MSGEHGDHLELIARWVGGKIVDGKVGIRVRGGPFHGRTRIVMLDESGQPPTRQRALGSRRHPLTDVWHVYELTFAPDTPTRWSYDYAGTEPCNATR
;
A
#
# COMPACT_ATOMS: atom_id res chain seq x y z
N MET A 1 -7.94 1.53 31.97
CA MET A 1 -6.79 1.74 31.06
C MET A 1 -7.22 1.31 29.67
N SER A 2 -7.87 2.20 28.92
CA SER A 2 -8.45 1.90 27.59
C SER A 2 -8.18 3.01 26.55
N GLY A 3 -7.32 3.98 26.87
CA GLY A 3 -7.03 5.12 25.98
C GLY A 3 -6.18 4.69 24.78
N GLU A 4 -5.07 3.99 25.02
CA GLU A 4 -4.06 3.69 24.00
C GLU A 4 -4.58 2.87 22.81
N HIS A 5 -5.58 2.01 23.04
CA HIS A 5 -6.19 1.20 21.98
C HIS A 5 -7.16 2.00 21.09
N GLY A 6 -7.84 3.00 21.67
CA GLY A 6 -8.72 3.91 20.94
C GLY A 6 -7.95 4.86 20.04
N ASP A 7 -6.86 5.43 20.57
CA ASP A 7 -5.96 6.33 19.81
C ASP A 7 -5.33 5.63 18.60
N HIS A 8 -4.93 4.36 18.76
CA HIS A 8 -4.32 3.60 17.67
C HIS A 8 -5.31 3.31 16.52
N LEU A 9 -6.53 2.90 16.85
CA LEU A 9 -7.57 2.63 15.83
C LEU A 9 -8.00 3.92 15.13
N GLU A 10 -8.07 5.03 15.86
CA GLU A 10 -8.36 6.34 15.27
C GLU A 10 -7.25 6.75 14.28
N LEU A 11 -5.98 6.54 14.64
CA LEU A 11 -4.85 6.79 13.75
C LEU A 11 -4.94 5.96 12.45
N ILE A 12 -5.25 4.66 12.57
CA ILE A 12 -5.47 3.78 11.40
C ILE A 12 -6.63 4.30 10.55
N ALA A 13 -7.75 4.66 11.16
CA ALA A 13 -8.92 5.17 10.45
C ALA A 13 -8.60 6.46 9.68
N ARG A 14 -7.78 7.35 10.26
CA ARG A 14 -7.29 8.56 9.59
C ARG A 14 -6.48 8.22 8.34
N TRP A 15 -5.51 7.30 8.44
CA TRP A 15 -4.74 6.87 7.27
C TRP A 15 -5.60 6.20 6.20
N VAL A 16 -6.52 5.31 6.59
CA VAL A 16 -7.45 4.63 5.66
C VAL A 16 -8.39 5.62 4.98
N GLY A 17 -8.78 6.69 5.68
CA GLY A 17 -9.53 7.81 5.12
C GLY A 17 -8.72 8.73 4.20
N GLY A 18 -7.43 8.45 3.99
CA GLY A 18 -6.53 9.24 3.15
C GLY A 18 -5.95 10.49 3.82
N LYS A 19 -6.05 10.61 5.15
CA LYS A 19 -5.40 11.70 5.87
C LYS A 19 -3.90 11.41 6.01
N ILE A 20 -3.10 12.44 5.76
CA ILE A 20 -1.66 12.41 6.03
C ILE A 20 -1.47 12.70 7.52
N VAL A 21 -0.88 11.75 8.25
CA VAL A 21 -0.53 11.90 9.66
C VAL A 21 0.87 11.35 9.85
N ASP A 22 1.76 12.16 10.42
CA ASP A 22 3.17 11.80 10.66
C ASP A 22 3.89 11.31 9.38
N GLY A 23 3.71 12.06 8.28
CA GLY A 23 4.28 11.72 6.97
C GLY A 23 3.74 10.42 6.36
N LYS A 24 2.71 9.80 6.93
CA LYS A 24 2.12 8.55 6.44
C LYS A 24 0.70 8.76 5.94
N VAL A 25 0.33 7.97 4.94
CA VAL A 25 -1.02 7.97 4.36
C VAL A 25 -1.40 6.57 3.90
N GLY A 26 -2.69 6.24 3.96
CA GLY A 26 -3.23 5.02 3.38
C GLY A 26 -3.62 5.21 1.92
N ILE A 27 -3.07 4.38 1.03
CA ILE A 27 -3.37 4.38 -0.40
C ILE A 27 -4.04 3.06 -0.80
N ARG A 28 -5.10 3.13 -1.59
CA ARG A 28 -5.85 1.96 -2.06
C ARG A 28 -5.08 1.18 -3.11
N VAL A 29 -5.17 -0.15 -3.03
CA VAL A 29 -4.59 -1.09 -3.99
C VAL A 29 -5.66 -1.56 -4.99
N ARG A 30 -5.36 -1.49 -6.29
CA ARG A 30 -6.22 -1.93 -7.39
C ARG A 30 -5.59 -3.12 -8.12
N GLY A 31 -6.38 -4.14 -8.41
CA GLY A 31 -5.92 -5.39 -9.04
C GLY A 31 -5.07 -6.31 -8.14
N GLY A 32 -4.74 -7.48 -8.69
CA GLY A 32 -3.89 -8.48 -8.05
C GLY A 32 -4.50 -9.11 -6.79
N PRO A 33 -3.70 -9.87 -6.02
CA PRO A 33 -4.18 -10.60 -4.84
C PRO A 33 -4.62 -9.72 -3.66
N PHE A 34 -4.13 -8.47 -3.62
CA PHE A 34 -4.41 -7.51 -2.55
C PHE A 34 -5.41 -6.44 -2.96
N HIS A 35 -6.20 -6.69 -4.00
CA HIS A 35 -7.22 -5.75 -4.47
C HIS A 35 -8.15 -5.30 -3.34
N GLY A 36 -8.43 -3.99 -3.30
CA GLY A 36 -9.32 -3.37 -2.31
C GLY A 36 -8.68 -3.11 -0.96
N ARG A 37 -7.47 -3.62 -0.71
CA ARG A 37 -6.72 -3.31 0.52
C ARG A 37 -6.18 -1.89 0.50
N THR A 38 -5.92 -1.36 1.69
CA THR A 38 -5.21 -0.09 1.88
C THR A 38 -3.79 -0.38 2.33
N ARG A 39 -2.84 0.35 1.76
CA ARG A 39 -1.42 0.28 2.11
C ARG A 39 -1.00 1.58 2.75
N ILE A 40 -0.53 1.50 3.99
CA ILE A 40 0.02 2.66 4.70
C ILE A 40 1.47 2.83 4.23
N VAL A 41 1.77 3.97 3.64
CA VAL A 41 3.11 4.29 3.14
C VAL A 41 3.61 5.59 3.74
N MET A 42 4.92 5.72 3.87
CA MET A 42 5.58 6.97 4.20
C MET A 42 5.76 7.80 2.93
N LEU A 43 5.46 9.08 3.01
CA LEU A 43 5.69 10.07 1.97
C LEU A 43 7.14 10.56 2.04
N ASP A 44 7.69 10.97 0.90
CA ASP A 44 8.95 11.68 0.86
C ASP A 44 8.81 13.16 1.30
N GLU A 45 9.92 13.91 1.28
CA GLU A 45 9.96 15.32 1.66
C GLU A 45 9.09 16.22 0.75
N SER A 46 8.77 15.76 -0.47
CA SER A 46 7.87 16.45 -1.40
C SER A 46 6.40 16.06 -1.21
N GLY A 47 6.10 15.20 -0.21
CA GLY A 47 4.76 14.71 0.05
C GLY A 47 4.29 13.65 -0.95
N GLN A 48 5.20 13.04 -1.72
CA GLN A 48 4.86 12.02 -2.69
C GLN A 48 5.01 10.61 -2.11
N PRO A 49 4.06 9.72 -2.39
CA PRO A 49 4.21 8.31 -2.01
C PRO A 49 5.23 7.62 -2.93
N PRO A 50 5.79 6.48 -2.50
CA PRO A 50 6.72 5.72 -3.33
C PRO A 50 6.10 5.34 -4.67
N THR A 51 6.83 5.54 -5.77
CA THR A 51 6.34 5.23 -7.12
C THR A 51 6.08 3.74 -7.34
N ARG A 52 6.71 2.87 -6.53
CA ARG A 52 6.59 1.42 -6.63
C ARG A 52 6.51 0.77 -5.26
N GLN A 53 5.70 -0.27 -5.14
CA GLN A 53 5.56 -1.10 -3.95
C GLN A 53 5.61 -2.57 -4.31
N ARG A 54 6.09 -3.39 -3.38
CA ARG A 54 6.11 -4.86 -3.50
C ARG A 54 5.44 -5.48 -2.29
N ALA A 55 4.57 -6.46 -2.49
CA ALA A 55 4.06 -7.32 -1.41
C ALA A 55 4.47 -8.76 -1.68
N LEU A 56 4.97 -9.43 -0.64
CA LEU A 56 5.29 -10.85 -0.74
C LEU A 56 3.98 -11.64 -0.81
N GLY A 57 3.95 -12.63 -1.69
CA GLY A 57 2.90 -13.62 -1.78
C GLY A 57 3.40 -14.83 -2.54
N SER A 58 2.54 -15.82 -2.74
CA SER A 58 2.91 -17.04 -3.46
C SER A 58 1.98 -17.23 -4.65
N ARG A 59 2.55 -17.60 -5.80
CA ARG A 59 1.78 -18.07 -6.95
C ARG A 59 1.51 -19.56 -6.76
N ARG A 60 0.29 -20.04 -7.06
CA ARG A 60 -0.10 -21.43 -6.79
C ARG A 60 0.52 -22.49 -7.71
N HIS A 61 1.04 -22.13 -8.90
CA HIS A 61 1.56 -23.12 -9.84
C HIS A 61 2.66 -22.57 -10.77
N PRO A 62 3.92 -23.03 -10.64
CA PRO A 62 4.45 -23.76 -9.48
C PRO A 62 4.29 -22.95 -8.18
N LEU A 63 4.22 -23.62 -7.02
CA LEU A 63 4.18 -22.92 -5.73
C LEU A 63 5.53 -22.23 -5.51
N THR A 64 5.56 -20.92 -5.74
CA THR A 64 6.78 -20.12 -5.61
C THR A 64 6.46 -18.76 -5.04
N ASP A 65 7.36 -18.27 -4.19
CA ASP A 65 7.27 -16.93 -3.64
C ASP A 65 7.59 -15.91 -4.72
N VAL A 66 6.71 -14.91 -4.81
CA VAL A 66 6.79 -13.82 -5.78
C VAL A 66 6.54 -12.50 -5.09
N TRP A 67 7.18 -11.46 -5.61
CA TRP A 67 6.81 -10.10 -5.32
C TRP A 67 5.64 -9.70 -6.20
N HIS A 68 4.49 -9.42 -5.59
CA HIS A 68 3.40 -8.72 -6.26
C HIS A 68 3.75 -7.23 -6.32
N VAL A 69 3.93 -6.73 -7.54
CA VAL A 69 4.36 -5.36 -7.81
C VAL A 69 3.16 -4.48 -8.02
N TYR A 70 3.24 -3.28 -7.45
CA TYR A 70 2.26 -2.23 -7.62
C TYR A 70 2.94 -0.92 -7.98
N GLU A 71 2.37 -0.20 -8.94
CA GLU A 71 2.85 1.10 -9.39
C GLU A 71 1.89 2.20 -8.95
N LEU A 72 2.46 3.35 -8.63
CA LEU A 72 1.70 4.51 -8.22
C LEU A 72 1.01 5.14 -9.43
N THR A 73 -0.31 5.23 -9.37
CA THR A 73 -1.15 5.84 -10.39
C THR A 73 -1.87 7.05 -9.79
N PHE A 74 -2.00 8.12 -10.59
CA PHE A 74 -2.87 9.24 -10.22
C PHE A 74 -4.34 8.81 -10.29
N ALA A 75 -5.07 8.95 -9.20
CA ALA A 75 -6.44 8.47 -9.05
C ALA A 75 -7.34 9.59 -8.48
N PRO A 76 -7.91 10.46 -9.33
CA PRO A 76 -8.63 11.67 -8.88
C PRO A 76 -9.90 11.36 -8.08
N ASP A 77 -10.42 10.13 -8.19
CA ASP A 77 -11.59 9.64 -7.46
C ASP A 77 -11.30 9.26 -6.00
N THR A 78 -10.04 9.31 -5.56
CA THR A 78 -9.64 8.93 -4.21
C THR A 78 -9.30 10.16 -3.36
N PRO A 79 -9.50 10.11 -2.03
CA PRO A 79 -9.18 11.24 -1.15
C PRO A 79 -7.70 11.63 -1.18
N THR A 80 -6.81 10.65 -1.44
CA THR A 80 -5.38 10.90 -1.55
C THR A 80 -4.96 11.35 -2.96
N ARG A 81 -5.81 11.20 -3.97
CA ARG A 81 -5.47 11.36 -5.40
C ARG A 81 -4.46 10.33 -5.94
N TRP A 82 -4.17 9.26 -5.19
CA TRP A 82 -3.28 8.18 -5.60
C TRP A 82 -3.94 6.81 -5.45
N SER A 83 -3.56 5.87 -6.32
CA SER A 83 -3.79 4.44 -6.15
C SER A 83 -2.52 3.65 -6.45
N TYR A 84 -2.45 2.44 -5.92
CA TYR A 84 -1.43 1.46 -6.29
C TYR A 84 -2.05 0.40 -7.20
N ASP A 85 -1.68 0.42 -8.47
CA ASP A 85 -2.25 -0.46 -9.47
C ASP A 85 -1.33 -1.66 -9.70
N TYR A 86 -1.91 -2.85 -9.79
CA TYR A 86 -1.14 -4.09 -9.91
C TYR A 86 -0.40 -4.16 -11.25
N ALA A 87 0.92 -4.19 -11.18
CA ALA A 87 1.82 -4.24 -12.33
C ALA A 87 2.36 -5.64 -12.65
N GLY A 88 1.99 -6.65 -11.85
CA GLY A 88 2.35 -8.05 -12.09
C GLY A 88 3.20 -8.67 -10.98
N THR A 89 3.98 -9.69 -11.34
CA THR A 89 4.82 -10.44 -10.40
C THR A 89 6.29 -10.38 -10.79
N GLU A 90 7.17 -10.22 -9.81
CA GLU A 90 8.60 -10.43 -9.93
C GLU A 90 9.02 -11.66 -9.11
N PRO A 91 10.06 -12.40 -9.54
CA PRO A 91 10.60 -13.49 -8.74
C PRO A 91 11.11 -12.98 -7.39
N CYS A 92 10.74 -13.66 -6.29
CA CYS A 92 11.23 -13.30 -4.96
C CYS A 92 12.75 -13.49 -4.83
N ASN A 93 13.31 -14.40 -5.64
CA ASN A 93 14.73 -14.75 -5.67
C ASN A 93 15.57 -13.84 -6.58
N ALA A 94 15.03 -12.71 -7.06
CA ALA A 94 15.82 -11.68 -7.71
C ALA A 94 16.74 -11.00 -6.66
N THR A 95 17.81 -11.72 -6.35
CA THR A 95 18.96 -11.22 -5.61
C THR A 95 19.56 -10.09 -6.43
N ARG A 96 19.88 -9.01 -5.72
CA ARG A 96 20.54 -7.80 -6.19
C ARG A 96 21.84 -8.11 -6.95
#